data_AF-A0A3D4T009-F1
#
_entry.id   AF-A0A3D4T009-F1
#
_cell.length_a   1.000
_cell.length_b   1.000
_cell.length_c   1.000
_cell.angle_alpha   90.00
_cell.angle_beta   90.00
_cell.angle_gamma   90.00
#
_symmetry.space_group_name_H-M   'P 1'
#
loop_
_entity.id
_entity.type
_entity.pdbx_description
1 polymer ?
#
loop_
_entity_poly.entity_id
_entity_poly.type
_entity_poly.pdbx_seq_one_letter_code
_entity_poly.pdbx_strand_id
1 'polypeptide(L)'
;MSRKRRLTGEAALEAAFTRTDHAPLLAAWGVELSDDMLRLALTHRSFANENGNLPNNERLEFLGDAVLGLSVAEQLYRQFPDRSESDISKMRAGVVNMYALADVARELGMGDHLLLGRGEMMTGGSDKHSIIADSVEAMLGAIYLEKGFDVAL
;
A
#
# COMPACT_ATOMS: atom_id res chain seq x y z
N MET A 1 40.90 6.98 0.68
CA MET A 1 39.49 7.43 0.83
C MET A 1 38.74 6.38 1.61
N SER A 2 38.25 6.70 2.81
CA SER A 2 37.46 5.78 3.62
C SER A 2 36.13 5.51 2.91
N ARG A 3 35.87 4.24 2.55
CA ARG A 3 34.57 3.82 2.01
C ARG A 3 33.56 4.03 3.13
N LYS A 4 32.75 5.10 3.08
CA LYS A 4 31.65 5.32 4.03
C LYS A 4 30.84 4.01 4.08
N ARG A 5 30.83 3.37 5.24
CA ARG A 5 30.11 2.10 5.44
C ARG A 5 28.64 2.37 5.12
N ARG A 6 28.12 1.62 4.17
CA ARG A 6 26.73 1.78 3.72
C ARG A 6 25.80 1.32 4.83
N LEU A 7 24.78 2.13 5.15
CA LEU A 7 23.71 1.75 6.07
C LEU A 7 22.95 0.54 5.50
N THR A 8 22.57 -0.39 6.37
CA THR A 8 21.76 -1.59 6.06
C THR A 8 20.85 -1.89 7.25
N GLY A 9 19.86 -2.78 7.08
CA GLY A 9 18.95 -3.18 8.15
C GLY A 9 18.03 -2.03 8.58
N GLU A 10 17.61 -2.07 9.84
CA GLU A 10 16.72 -1.08 10.45
C GLU A 10 17.25 0.36 10.32
N ALA A 11 18.57 0.56 10.42
CA ALA A 11 19.16 1.90 10.28
C ALA A 11 19.01 2.46 8.85
N ALA A 12 19.00 1.60 7.82
CA ALA A 12 18.72 2.03 6.46
C ALA A 12 17.22 2.30 6.25
N LEU A 13 16.36 1.49 6.88
CA LEU A 13 14.92 1.66 6.83
C LEU A 13 14.49 2.97 7.48
N GLU A 14 14.95 3.25 8.70
CA GLU A 14 14.70 4.51 9.40
C GLU A 14 15.14 5.70 8.55
N ALA A 15 16.38 5.66 8.05
CA ALA A 15 16.91 6.74 7.23
C ALA A 15 16.21 6.89 5.87
N ALA A 16 15.53 5.86 5.35
CA ALA A 16 14.73 5.97 4.12
C ALA A 16 13.35 6.54 4.43
N PHE A 17 12.69 6.05 5.48
CA PHE A 17 11.38 6.51 5.93
C PHE A 17 11.41 8.00 6.31
N THR A 18 12.39 8.44 7.11
CA THR A 18 12.46 9.84 7.56
C THR A 18 12.91 10.83 6.48
N ARG A 19 13.21 10.38 5.25
CA ARG A 19 13.59 11.28 4.14
C ARG A 19 12.40 11.92 3.46
N THR A 20 11.22 11.35 3.62
CA THR A 20 9.98 11.83 3.04
C THR A 20 9.05 12.25 4.16
N ASP A 21 8.38 13.38 4.00
CA ASP A 21 7.27 13.75 4.88
C ASP A 21 6.04 12.94 4.46
N HIS A 22 5.56 12.07 5.34
CA HIS A 22 4.41 11.21 5.09
C HIS A 22 3.08 11.80 5.56
N ALA A 23 3.09 12.98 6.20
CA ALA A 23 1.86 13.65 6.64
C ALA A 23 0.87 13.93 5.49
N PRO A 24 1.29 14.34 4.28
CA PRO A 24 0.38 14.52 3.16
C PRO A 24 -0.35 13.24 2.74
N LEU A 25 0.35 12.09 2.78
CA LEU A 25 -0.25 10.79 2.47
C LEU A 25 -1.33 10.46 3.50
N LEU A 26 -0.99 10.51 4.79
CA LEU A 26 -1.94 10.25 5.88
C LEU A 26 -3.17 11.17 5.80
N ALA A 27 -2.96 12.45 5.47
CA ALA A 27 -4.05 13.40 5.24
C ALA A 27 -4.93 13.03 4.04
N ALA A 28 -4.34 12.57 2.93
CA ALA A 28 -5.09 12.11 1.76
C ALA A 28 -5.94 10.87 2.06
N TRP A 29 -5.43 9.97 2.91
CA TRP A 29 -6.18 8.82 3.43
C TRP A 29 -7.18 9.19 4.54
N GLY A 30 -7.06 10.37 5.15
CA GLY A 30 -7.92 10.80 6.25
C GLY A 30 -7.73 10.01 7.55
N VAL A 31 -6.55 9.40 7.75
CA VAL A 31 -6.25 8.53 8.89
C VAL A 31 -4.90 8.90 9.53
N GLU A 32 -4.74 8.54 10.80
CA GLU A 32 -3.44 8.56 11.47
C GLU A 32 -2.98 7.11 11.70
N LEU A 33 -1.75 6.75 11.36
CA LEU A 33 -1.16 5.44 11.66
C LEU A 33 0.08 5.60 12.52
N SER A 34 0.45 4.56 13.27
CA SER A 34 1.77 4.54 13.91
C SER A 34 2.89 4.53 12.86
N ASP A 35 4.03 5.14 13.18
CA ASP A 35 5.19 5.15 12.29
C ASP A 35 5.65 3.74 11.92
N ASP A 36 5.58 2.79 12.86
CA ASP A 36 5.95 1.39 12.63
C ASP A 36 5.03 0.72 11.61
N MET A 37 3.72 0.94 11.73
CA MET A 37 2.74 0.37 10.79
C MET A 37 2.82 1.02 9.41
N LEU A 38 2.90 2.35 9.35
CA LEU A 38 3.02 3.08 8.09
C LEU A 38 4.29 2.67 7.35
N ARG A 39 5.40 2.58 8.07
CA ARG A 39 6.68 2.12 7.52
C ARG A 39 6.59 0.69 6.98
N LEU A 40 5.92 -0.21 7.69
CA LEU A 40 5.70 -1.58 7.20
C LEU A 40 4.87 -1.57 5.90
N ALA A 41 3.78 -0.80 5.85
CA ALA A 41 2.92 -0.69 4.67
C ALA A 41 3.64 -0.11 3.44
N LEU A 42 4.57 0.83 3.66
CA LEU A 42 5.35 1.48 2.61
C LEU A 42 6.62 0.72 2.20
N THR A 43 6.98 -0.35 2.91
CA THR A 43 8.21 -1.12 2.62
C THR A 43 7.96 -2.20 1.58
N HIS A 44 8.34 -1.92 0.34
CA HIS A 44 8.30 -2.91 -0.73
C HIS A 44 9.39 -3.98 -0.56
N ARG A 45 9.11 -5.20 -1.01
CA ARG A 45 10.03 -6.35 -0.97
C ARG A 45 11.42 -6.07 -1.53
N SER A 46 11.54 -5.20 -2.56
CA SER A 46 12.85 -4.86 -3.14
C SER A 46 13.74 -4.10 -2.16
N PHE A 47 13.16 -3.20 -1.35
CA PHE A 47 13.90 -2.51 -0.30
C PHE A 47 14.28 -3.47 0.83
N ALA A 48 13.32 -4.28 1.27
CA ALA A 48 13.52 -5.26 2.32
C ALA A 48 14.66 -6.24 2.01
N ASN A 49 14.63 -6.84 0.82
CA ASN A 49 15.65 -7.79 0.36
C ASN A 49 17.03 -7.13 0.25
N GLU A 50 17.08 -5.89 -0.25
CA GLU A 50 18.35 -5.15 -0.39
C GLU A 50 18.99 -4.79 0.96
N ASN A 51 18.18 -4.63 2.01
CA ASN A 51 18.63 -4.15 3.32
C ASN A 51 18.62 -5.23 4.40
N GLY A 52 18.77 -6.51 4.04
CA GLY A 52 18.96 -7.60 5.00
C GLY A 52 17.69 -8.40 5.33
N ASN A 53 16.78 -8.54 4.35
CA ASN A 53 15.52 -9.28 4.46
C ASN A 53 14.64 -8.78 5.61
N LEU A 54 14.43 -7.46 5.64
CA LEU A 54 13.51 -6.83 6.55
C LEU A 54 12.06 -7.29 6.30
N PRO A 55 11.13 -7.08 7.26
CA PRO A 55 9.71 -7.18 6.98
C PRO A 55 9.31 -6.26 5.81
N ASN A 56 8.31 -6.68 5.05
CA ASN A 56 7.77 -5.94 3.91
C ASN A 56 6.23 -5.94 3.95
N ASN A 57 5.63 -5.24 3.00
CA ASN A 57 4.20 -5.02 2.92
C ASN A 57 3.37 -6.20 2.36
N GLU A 58 3.98 -7.29 1.86
CA GLU A 58 3.25 -8.38 1.15
C GLU A 58 2.18 -9.05 2.04
N ARG A 59 2.40 -9.11 3.37
CA ARG A 59 1.38 -9.63 4.30
C ARG A 59 0.24 -8.66 4.56
N LEU A 60 0.51 -7.36 4.51
CA LEU A 60 -0.51 -6.32 4.65
C LEU A 60 -1.33 -6.24 3.36
N GLU A 61 -0.69 -6.32 2.19
CA GLU A 61 -1.33 -6.43 0.88
C GLU A 61 -2.34 -7.59 0.87
N PHE A 62 -1.89 -8.79 1.23
CA PHE A 62 -2.78 -9.96 1.32
C PHE A 62 -4.02 -9.74 2.21
N LEU A 63 -3.85 -9.07 3.34
CA LEU A 63 -4.96 -8.75 4.24
C LEU A 63 -5.85 -7.65 3.66
N GLY A 64 -5.25 -6.63 3.06
CA GLY A 64 -5.91 -5.48 2.49
C GLY A 64 -6.74 -5.80 1.26
N ASP A 65 -6.31 -6.73 0.41
CA ASP A 65 -7.12 -7.25 -0.70
C ASP A 65 -8.44 -7.84 -0.19
N ALA A 66 -8.38 -8.63 0.89
CA ALA A 66 -9.59 -9.19 1.51
C ALA A 66 -10.50 -8.10 2.10
N VAL A 67 -9.93 -7.06 2.73
CA VAL A 67 -10.67 -5.92 3.25
C VAL A 67 -11.34 -5.16 2.11
N LEU A 68 -10.59 -4.76 1.09
CA LEU A 68 -11.09 -4.07 -0.10
C LEU A 68 -12.21 -4.87 -0.79
N GLY A 69 -11.98 -6.16 -0.98
CA GLY A 69 -12.92 -7.07 -1.62
C GLY A 69 -14.26 -7.15 -0.87
N LEU A 70 -14.24 -7.14 0.46
CA LEU A 70 -15.44 -7.09 1.28
C LEU A 70 -16.11 -5.71 1.23
N SER A 71 -15.36 -4.62 1.39
CA SER A 71 -15.90 -3.26 1.35
C SER A 71 -16.62 -2.97 0.03
N VAL A 72 -16.01 -3.30 -1.10
CA VAL A 72 -16.65 -3.12 -2.42
C VAL A 72 -17.84 -4.06 -2.60
N ALA A 73 -17.75 -5.32 -2.14
CA ALA A 73 -18.88 -6.24 -2.23
C ALA A 73 -20.09 -5.76 -1.42
N GLU A 74 -19.87 -5.24 -0.21
CA GLU A 74 -20.93 -4.68 0.63
C GLU A 74 -21.58 -3.45 -0.01
N GLN A 75 -20.78 -2.52 -0.54
CA GLN A 75 -21.29 -1.33 -1.22
C GLN A 75 -22.15 -1.71 -2.43
N LEU A 76 -21.66 -2.63 -3.28
CA LEU A 76 -22.41 -3.08 -4.46
C LEU A 76 -23.71 -3.81 -4.08
N TYR A 77 -23.68 -4.65 -3.04
CA TYR A 77 -24.86 -5.34 -2.52
C TYR A 77 -25.94 -4.36 -2.04
N ARG A 78 -25.54 -3.32 -1.30
CA ARG A 78 -26.47 -2.30 -0.78
C ARG A 78 -26.98 -1.36 -1.87
N GLN A 79 -26.12 -0.97 -2.81
CA GLN A 79 -26.44 -0.01 -3.86
C GLN A 79 -27.30 -0.61 -4.97
N PHE A 80 -27.16 -1.92 -5.25
CA PHE A 80 -27.82 -2.60 -6.37
C PHE A 80 -28.64 -3.82 -5.91
N PRO A 81 -29.67 -3.64 -5.05
CA PRO A 81 -30.42 -4.75 -4.45
C PRO A 81 -31.17 -5.64 -5.46
N ASP A 82 -31.48 -5.10 -6.64
CA ASP A 82 -32.23 -5.81 -7.70
C ASP A 82 -31.32 -6.48 -8.75
N ARG A 83 -29.99 -6.38 -8.61
CA ARG A 83 -29.04 -7.01 -9.54
C ARG A 83 -28.74 -8.44 -9.12
N SER A 84 -28.46 -9.29 -10.10
CA SER A 84 -28.05 -10.67 -9.84
C SER A 84 -26.64 -10.72 -9.24
N GLU A 85 -26.32 -11.80 -8.53
CA GLU A 85 -24.96 -12.07 -8.05
C GLU A 85 -23.93 -11.98 -9.20
N SER A 86 -24.24 -12.54 -10.37
CA SER A 86 -23.35 -12.50 -11.53
C SER A 86 -23.04 -11.08 -12.01
N ASP A 87 -24.01 -10.17 -11.90
CA ASP A 87 -23.82 -8.77 -12.31
C ASP A 87 -22.94 -8.02 -11.31
N ILE A 88 -23.25 -8.11 -10.00
CA ILE A 88 -22.46 -7.41 -8.98
C ILE A 88 -21.04 -7.98 -8.85
N SER A 89 -20.85 -9.28 -9.10
CA SER A 89 -19.52 -9.91 -9.16
C SER A 89 -18.67 -9.37 -10.31
N LYS A 90 -19.27 -9.11 -11.48
CA LYS A 90 -18.58 -8.45 -12.61
C LYS A 90 -18.27 -7.00 -12.32
N MET A 91 -19.19 -6.27 -11.69
CA MET A 91 -18.94 -4.89 -11.25
C MET A 91 -17.78 -4.83 -10.26
N ARG A 92 -17.75 -5.74 -9.27
CA ARG A 92 -16.64 -5.82 -8.30
C ARG A 92 -15.31 -6.04 -9.00
N ALA A 93 -15.22 -6.97 -9.94
CA ALA A 93 -14.00 -7.21 -10.70
C ALA A 93 -13.57 -5.99 -11.55
N GLY A 94 -14.52 -5.16 -11.97
CA GLY A 94 -14.24 -3.90 -12.66
C GLY A 94 -13.72 -2.79 -11.73
N VAL A 95 -14.14 -2.79 -10.46
CA VAL A 95 -13.69 -1.79 -9.45
C VAL A 95 -12.38 -2.21 -8.79
N VAL A 96 -12.27 -3.47 -8.41
CA VAL A 96 -11.10 -4.04 -7.73
C VAL A 96 -10.21 -4.70 -8.78
N ASN A 97 -9.38 -3.89 -9.41
CA ASN A 97 -8.34 -4.37 -10.32
C ASN A 97 -7.10 -3.48 -10.26
N MET A 98 -5.96 -4.04 -10.65
CA MET A 98 -4.65 -3.38 -10.61
C MET A 98 -4.64 -2.00 -11.27
N TYR A 99 -5.30 -1.81 -12.41
CA TYR A 99 -5.29 -0.50 -13.10
C TYR A 99 -6.10 0.54 -12.34
N ALA A 100 -7.30 0.18 -11.88
CA ALA A 100 -8.12 1.08 -11.07
C ALA A 100 -7.41 1.44 -9.75
N LEU A 101 -6.79 0.48 -9.07
CA LEU A 101 -6.03 0.73 -7.85
C LEU A 101 -4.76 1.53 -8.09
N ALA A 102 -4.09 1.34 -9.23
CA ALA A 102 -2.95 2.16 -9.61
C ALA A 102 -3.34 3.62 -9.85
N ASP A 103 -4.51 3.87 -10.44
CA ASP A 103 -5.02 5.23 -10.62
C ASP A 103 -5.35 5.89 -9.27
N VAL A 104 -6.02 5.16 -8.37
CA VAL A 104 -6.24 5.62 -6.97
C VAL A 104 -4.91 5.90 -6.27
N ALA A 105 -3.91 5.03 -6.42
CA ALA A 105 -2.59 5.21 -5.82
C ALA A 105 -1.91 6.50 -6.30
N ARG A 106 -2.09 6.87 -7.58
CA ARG A 106 -1.55 8.12 -8.14
C ARG A 106 -2.27 9.35 -7.61
N GLU A 107 -3.59 9.29 -7.49
CA GLU A 107 -4.38 10.38 -6.91
C GLU A 107 -3.98 10.65 -5.45
N LEU A 108 -3.63 9.60 -4.71
CA LEU A 108 -3.14 9.67 -3.34
C LEU A 108 -1.64 10.06 -3.23
N GLY A 109 -0.92 10.14 -4.35
CA GLY A 109 0.53 10.39 -4.35
C GLY A 109 1.37 9.24 -3.79
N MET A 110 0.84 8.02 -3.76
CA MET A 110 1.42 6.87 -3.03
C MET A 110 2.87 6.58 -3.44
N GLY A 111 3.18 6.69 -4.73
CA GLY A 111 4.50 6.36 -5.29
C GLY A 111 5.67 7.11 -4.64
N ASP A 112 5.47 8.36 -4.23
CA ASP A 112 6.50 9.22 -3.64
C ASP A 112 6.86 8.82 -2.19
N HIS A 113 6.00 8.01 -1.56
CA HIS A 113 6.17 7.54 -0.19
C HIS A 113 6.75 6.12 -0.11
N LEU A 114 6.82 5.38 -1.22
CA LEU A 114 7.27 4.00 -1.23
C LEU A 114 8.77 3.86 -0.96
N LEU A 115 9.10 2.91 -0.08
CA LEU A 115 10.47 2.54 0.19
C LEU A 115 10.88 1.44 -0.78
N LEU A 116 11.64 1.82 -1.81
CA LEU A 116 12.05 0.95 -2.91
C LEU A 116 13.56 0.67 -2.86
N GLY A 117 13.94 -0.57 -3.19
CA GLY A 117 15.33 -0.92 -3.47
C GLY A 117 15.85 -0.11 -4.66
N ARG A 118 17.16 0.11 -4.74
CA ARG A 118 17.73 1.00 -5.77
C ARG A 118 17.48 0.51 -7.18
N GLY A 119 17.58 -0.80 -7.40
CA GLY A 119 17.30 -1.38 -8.71
C GLY A 119 15.86 -1.12 -9.15
N GLU A 120 14.91 -1.29 -8.22
CA GLU A 120 13.50 -1.04 -8.48
C GLU A 120 13.23 0.43 -8.80
N MET A 121 13.79 1.33 -7.99
CA MET A 121 13.71 2.79 -8.18
C MET A 121 14.27 3.23 -9.54
N MET A 122 15.42 2.70 -9.96
CA MET A 122 16.02 3.01 -11.27
C MET A 122 15.16 2.59 -12.46
N THR A 123 14.24 1.64 -12.26
CA THR A 123 13.32 1.16 -13.30
C THR A 123 11.93 1.80 -13.21
N GLY A 124 11.79 2.89 -12.45
CA GLY A 124 10.52 3.61 -12.30
C GLY A 124 9.51 2.89 -11.39
N GLY A 125 9.98 2.10 -10.41
CA GLY A 125 9.11 1.33 -9.52
C GLY A 125 8.02 2.14 -8.81
N SER A 126 8.25 3.43 -8.56
CA SER A 126 7.29 4.33 -7.92
C SER A 126 6.06 4.66 -8.78
N ASP A 127 6.03 4.28 -10.06
CA ASP A 127 4.88 4.46 -10.97
C ASP A 127 4.46 3.14 -11.65
N LYS A 128 5.05 2.00 -11.27
CA LYS A 128 4.62 0.69 -11.78
C LYS A 128 3.28 0.32 -11.19
N HIS A 129 2.30 0.03 -12.05
CA HIS A 129 0.92 -0.30 -11.65
C HIS A 129 0.84 -1.35 -10.55
N SER A 130 1.56 -2.46 -10.69
CA SER A 130 1.55 -3.52 -9.69
C SER A 130 2.00 -2.99 -8.33
N ILE A 131 3.16 -2.32 -8.26
CA ILE A 131 3.75 -1.86 -7.00
C ILE A 131 2.83 -0.87 -6.28
N ILE A 132 2.31 0.12 -7.01
CA ILE A 132 1.50 1.16 -6.39
C ILE A 132 0.10 0.65 -6.02
N ALA A 133 -0.48 -0.27 -6.80
CA ALA A 133 -1.74 -0.94 -6.47
C ALA A 133 -1.60 -1.83 -5.23
N ASP A 134 -0.60 -2.71 -5.19
CA ASP A 134 -0.32 -3.59 -4.05
C ASP A 134 -0.09 -2.77 -2.76
N SER A 135 0.49 -1.57 -2.90
CA SER A 135 0.72 -0.67 -1.77
C SER A 135 -0.57 -0.02 -1.25
N VAL A 136 -1.56 0.24 -2.12
CA VAL A 136 -2.90 0.69 -1.68
C VAL A 136 -3.57 -0.40 -0.85
N GLU A 137 -3.50 -1.65 -1.29
CA GLU A 137 -4.00 -2.79 -0.52
C GLU A 137 -3.25 -2.91 0.81
N ALA A 138 -1.92 -2.80 0.82
CA ALA A 138 -1.14 -2.82 2.05
C ALA A 138 -1.55 -1.70 3.04
N MET A 139 -1.87 -0.50 2.55
CA MET A 139 -2.39 0.59 3.38
C MET A 139 -3.76 0.24 3.97
N LEU A 140 -4.66 -0.36 3.19
CA LEU A 140 -5.95 -0.84 3.71
C LEU A 140 -5.77 -1.92 4.79
N GLY A 141 -4.83 -2.85 4.59
CA GLY A 141 -4.47 -3.85 5.59
C GLY A 141 -3.93 -3.22 6.89
N ALA A 142 -3.09 -2.19 6.77
CA ALA A 142 -2.57 -1.44 7.91
C ALA A 142 -3.67 -0.68 8.67
N ILE A 143 -4.54 0.03 7.95
CA ILE A 143 -5.69 0.76 8.52
C ILE A 143 -6.61 -0.20 9.25
N TYR A 144 -6.94 -1.34 8.64
CA TYR A 144 -7.77 -2.35 9.25
C TYR A 144 -7.17 -2.87 10.58
N LEU A 145 -5.87 -3.15 10.63
CA LEU A 145 -5.23 -3.66 11.84
C LEU A 145 -5.18 -2.64 12.98
N GLU A 146 -4.96 -1.36 12.69
CA GLU A 146 -4.86 -0.33 13.74
C GLU A 146 -6.20 0.30 14.13
N LYS A 147 -7.12 0.45 13.18
CA LYS A 147 -8.36 1.21 13.35
C LYS A 147 -9.62 0.36 13.34
N GLY A 148 -9.51 -0.91 12.93
CA GLY A 148 -10.64 -1.82 12.82
C GLY A 148 -11.46 -1.61 11.54
N PHE A 149 -12.51 -2.41 11.41
CA PHE A 149 -13.29 -2.51 10.17
C PHE A 149 -14.10 -1.25 9.86
N ASP A 150 -14.62 -0.56 10.88
CA ASP A 150 -15.47 0.64 10.70
C ASP A 150 -14.76 1.82 10.03
N VAL A 151 -13.43 1.88 10.13
CA VAL A 151 -12.61 2.92 9.49
C VAL A 151 -12.05 2.46 8.14
N ALA A 152 -11.93 1.15 7.93
CA ALA A 152 -11.42 0.57 6.68
C ALA A 152 -12.50 0.36 5.60
N LEU A 153 -13.78 0.38 5.98
CA LEU A 153 -14.98 0.26 5.13
C LEU A 153 -15.38 1.59 4.50
#